data_AF-A0A933KFV5-F1
#
_entry.id   AF-A0A933KFV5-F1
#
_cell.length_a   1.000
_cell.length_b   1.000
_cell.length_c   1.000
_cell.angle_alpha   90.00
_cell.angle_beta   90.00
_cell.angle_gamma   90.00
#
_symmetry.space_group_name_H-M   'P 1'
#
loop_
_entity.id
_entity.type
_entity.pdbx_description
1 polymer ?
#
loop_
_entity_poly.entity_id
_entity_poly.type
_entity_poly.pdbx_seq_one_letter_code
_entity_poly.pdbx_strand_id
1 'polypeptide(L)'
;VLFGGFVALTLSLVFGSMKASDAYRQAMDRARTSPAVVEALGTPIREGFFVSGNISVDGASGMANLAIPVSGPRGKGTVYVEAKKAVGEWTFSRLVFEAAETKERVDILEEKR
;
A
#
# COMPACT_ATOMS: atom_id res chain seq x y z
N VAL A 1 33.89 -17.25 11.72
CA VAL A 1 33.23 -16.18 10.94
C VAL A 1 31.73 -16.27 11.16
N LEU A 2 31.20 -15.71 12.26
CA LEU A 2 29.80 -15.90 12.69
C LEU A 2 29.16 -14.63 13.27
N PHE A 3 29.59 -13.44 12.83
CA PHE A 3 29.01 -12.16 13.28
C PHE A 3 28.39 -11.31 12.17
N GLY A 4 28.68 -11.60 10.89
CA GLY A 4 28.11 -10.85 9.75
C GLY A 4 26.67 -11.21 9.39
N GLY A 5 26.24 -12.45 9.67
CA GLY A 5 24.90 -12.92 9.32
C GLY A 5 23.77 -12.27 10.12
N PHE A 6 24.01 -11.97 11.41
CA PHE A 6 22.96 -11.45 12.30
C PHE A 6 22.68 -9.96 12.06
N VAL A 7 23.71 -9.16 11.74
CA VAL A 7 23.56 -7.71 11.48
C VAL A 7 22.91 -7.44 10.11
N ALA A 8 23.24 -8.25 9.09
CA ALA A 8 22.59 -8.14 7.78
C ALA A 8 21.10 -8.52 7.84
N LEU A 9 20.74 -9.52 8.65
CA LEU A 9 19.35 -9.94 8.83
C LEU A 9 18.52 -8.90 9.60
N THR A 10 19.07 -8.32 10.67
CA THR A 10 18.37 -7.30 11.47
C THR A 10 18.22 -5.98 10.71
N LEU A 11 19.24 -5.52 9.98
CA LEU A 11 19.10 -4.33 9.13
C LEU A 11 18.11 -4.58 7.98
N SER A 12 18.12 -5.75 7.35
CA SER A 12 17.17 -6.08 6.28
C SER A 12 15.72 -6.15 6.77
N LEU A 13 15.50 -6.62 8.00
CA LEU A 13 14.19 -6.62 8.65
C LEU A 13 13.73 -5.19 8.98
N VAL A 14 14.59 -4.36 9.58
CA VAL A 14 14.26 -2.96 9.91
C VAL A 14 14.01 -2.13 8.65
N PHE A 15 14.82 -2.28 7.60
CA PHE A 15 14.55 -1.65 6.30
C PHE A 15 13.30 -2.24 5.60
N GLY A 16 12.99 -3.52 5.79
CA GLY A 16 11.76 -4.14 5.28
C GLY A 16 10.49 -3.57 5.91
N SER A 17 10.49 -3.38 7.22
CA SER A 17 9.36 -2.82 7.98
C SER A 17 9.17 -1.32 7.73
N MET A 18 10.25 -0.54 7.60
CA MET A 18 10.15 0.87 7.21
C MET A 18 9.64 1.01 5.77
N LYS A 19 10.15 0.19 4.83
CA LYS A 19 9.73 0.25 3.43
C LYS A 19 8.28 -0.22 3.20
N ALA A 20 7.75 -1.12 4.03
CA ALA A 20 6.33 -1.44 4.01
C ALA A 20 5.47 -0.23 4.39
N SER A 21 5.93 0.57 5.36
CA SER A 21 5.31 1.86 5.67
C SER A 21 5.49 2.86 4.54
N ASP A 22 6.61 2.86 3.81
CA ASP A 22 6.79 3.72 2.64
C ASP A 22 5.85 3.32 1.49
N ALA A 23 5.68 2.03 1.22
CA ALA A 23 4.73 1.53 0.22
C ALA A 23 3.28 1.91 0.60
N TYR A 24 2.93 1.76 1.88
CA TYR A 24 1.65 2.20 2.43
C TYR A 24 1.45 3.71 2.30
N ARG A 25 2.43 4.52 2.71
CA ARG A 25 2.35 5.99 2.62
C ARG A 25 2.23 6.45 1.18
N GLN A 26 3.03 5.92 0.27
CA GLN A 26 2.94 6.26 -1.15
C GLN A 26 1.60 5.83 -1.78
N ALA A 27 1.05 4.69 -1.38
CA ALA A 27 -0.29 4.25 -1.79
C ALA A 27 -1.37 5.22 -1.29
N MET A 28 -1.26 5.66 -0.03
CA MET A 28 -2.20 6.61 0.57
C MET A 28 -2.09 8.00 0.00
N ASP A 29 -0.88 8.49 -0.25
CA ASP A 29 -0.67 9.78 -0.91
C ASP A 29 -1.30 9.76 -2.31
N ARG A 30 -1.05 8.70 -3.09
CA ARG A 30 -1.69 8.53 -4.41
C ARG A 30 -3.22 8.50 -4.31
N ALA A 31 -3.77 7.71 -3.40
CA ALA A 31 -5.21 7.63 -3.22
C ALA A 31 -5.81 8.98 -2.77
N ARG A 32 -5.10 9.76 -1.96
CA ARG A 32 -5.56 11.11 -1.54
C ARG A 32 -5.50 12.13 -2.67
N THR A 33 -4.55 11.98 -3.59
CA THR A 33 -4.40 12.86 -4.76
C THR A 33 -5.24 12.44 -5.96
N SER A 34 -5.74 11.21 -5.98
CA SER A 34 -6.53 10.67 -7.09
C SER A 34 -7.89 11.37 -7.19
N PRO A 35 -8.21 12.02 -8.32
CA PRO A 35 -9.53 12.60 -8.57
C PRO A 35 -10.65 11.58 -8.40
N ALA A 36 -10.47 10.34 -8.87
CA ALA A 36 -11.48 9.30 -8.75
C ALA A 36 -11.81 8.94 -7.29
N VAL A 37 -10.78 8.86 -6.44
CA VAL A 37 -10.96 8.57 -5.01
C VAL A 37 -11.59 9.77 -4.28
N VAL A 38 -11.13 10.98 -4.60
CA VAL A 38 -11.70 12.21 -4.06
C VAL A 38 -13.16 12.36 -4.49
N GLU A 39 -13.49 12.02 -5.74
CA GLU A 39 -14.84 12.03 -6.29
C GLU A 39 -15.76 11.02 -5.58
N ALA A 40 -15.27 9.81 -5.33
CA ALA A 40 -16.04 8.78 -4.65
C ALA A 40 -16.21 9.03 -3.14
N LEU A 41 -15.17 9.45 -2.42
CA LEU A 41 -15.17 9.54 -0.95
C LEU A 41 -15.41 10.96 -0.43
N GLY A 42 -15.07 11.99 -1.20
CA GLY A 42 -14.97 13.37 -0.73
C GLY A 42 -13.76 13.63 0.16
N THR A 43 -13.52 14.90 0.51
CA THR A 43 -12.45 15.31 1.42
C THR A 43 -13.02 15.78 2.76
N PRO A 44 -12.37 15.48 3.90
CA PRO A 44 -11.10 14.76 4.05
C PRO A 44 -11.25 13.24 3.95
N ILE A 45 -10.32 12.58 3.25
CA ILE A 45 -10.22 11.12 3.20
C ILE A 45 -9.51 10.64 4.47
N ARG A 46 -10.19 9.81 5.26
CA ARG A 46 -9.70 9.19 6.49
C ARG A 46 -9.44 7.72 6.27
N GLU A 47 -8.28 7.29 6.75
CA GLU A 47 -7.85 5.90 6.78
C GLU A 47 -8.62 5.18 7.89
N GLY A 48 -9.06 3.95 7.64
CA GLY A 48 -9.67 3.10 8.64
C GLY A 48 -8.63 2.62 9.64
N PHE A 49 -9.07 2.35 10.87
CA PHE A 49 -8.18 1.89 11.97
C PHE A 49 -7.54 0.53 11.72
N PHE A 50 -8.13 -0.30 10.86
CA PHE A 50 -7.69 -1.67 10.63
C PHE A 50 -7.28 -1.83 9.17
N VAL A 51 -5.99 -1.71 8.91
CA VAL A 51 -5.40 -2.18 7.65
C VAL A 51 -5.32 -3.69 7.73
N SER A 52 -5.97 -4.37 6.80
CA SER A 52 -5.88 -5.82 6.68
C SER A 52 -5.00 -6.17 5.48
N GLY A 53 -4.27 -7.27 5.56
CA GLY A 53 -3.33 -7.62 4.50
C GLY A 53 -2.20 -8.47 5.02
N ASN A 54 -1.37 -8.94 4.10
CA ASN A 54 -0.20 -9.73 4.42
C ASN A 54 1.01 -9.19 3.66
N ILE A 55 2.09 -8.97 4.38
CA ILE A 55 3.38 -8.63 3.82
C ILE A 55 4.32 -9.79 4.12
N SER A 56 4.72 -10.51 3.08
CA SER A 56 5.71 -11.58 3.17
C SER A 56 6.99 -11.09 2.50
N VAL A 57 8.08 -11.03 3.25
CA VAL A 57 9.40 -10.65 2.72
C VAL A 57 10.35 -11.82 2.95
N ASP A 58 11.02 -12.25 1.89
CA ASP A 58 12.05 -13.27 1.94
C ASP A 58 13.34 -12.72 1.31
N GLY A 59 14.22 -12.21 2.17
CA GLY A 59 15.50 -11.62 1.80
C GLY A 59 15.37 -10.48 0.78
N ALA A 60 15.91 -10.70 -0.42
CA ALA A 60 15.87 -9.76 -1.54
C ALA A 60 14.53 -9.72 -2.28
N SER A 61 13.62 -10.66 -1.98
CA SER A 61 12.30 -10.79 -2.59
C SER A 61 11.18 -10.55 -1.56
N GLY A 62 9.96 -10.30 -2.03
CA GLY A 62 8.82 -10.12 -1.16
C GLY A 62 7.56 -9.75 -1.90
N MET A 63 6.43 -9.86 -1.24
CA MET A 63 5.11 -9.51 -1.72
C MET A 63 4.34 -8.83 -0.59
N ALA A 64 3.67 -7.73 -0.91
CA ALA A 64 2.79 -7.01 -0.01
C ALA A 64 1.43 -6.94 -0.68
N ASN A 65 0.41 -7.49 -0.02
CA ASN A 65 -0.97 -7.31 -0.41
C ASN A 65 -1.70 -6.68 0.78
N LEU A 66 -2.09 -5.42 0.61
CA LEU A 66 -2.73 -4.61 1.65
C LEU A 66 -4.11 -4.17 1.18
N ALA A 67 -5.09 -4.30 2.05
CA ALA A 67 -6.42 -3.76 1.92
C ALA A 67 -6.60 -2.67 2.99
N ILE A 68 -6.62 -1.42 2.53
CA ILE A 68 -6.69 -0.24 3.38
C ILE A 68 -8.11 0.32 3.27
N PRO A 69 -8.98 0.08 4.26
CA PRO A 69 -10.29 0.73 4.26
C PRO A 69 -10.11 2.24 4.37
N VAL A 70 -10.82 2.98 3.53
CA VAL A 70 -10.81 4.44 3.47
C VAL A 70 -12.25 4.96 3.55
N SER A 71 -12.43 6.11 4.18
CA SER A 71 -13.74 6.71 4.40
C SER A 71 -13.67 8.22 4.24
N GLY A 72 -14.72 8.81 3.71
CA GLY A 72 -14.87 10.26 3.58
C GLY A 72 -16.31 10.68 3.81
N PRO A 73 -16.61 11.98 3.72
CA PRO A 73 -17.96 12.50 3.95
C PRO A 73 -18.99 12.05 2.91
N ARG A 74 -18.56 11.67 1.70
CA ARG A 74 -19.47 11.18 0.63
C ARG A 74 -19.67 9.67 0.64
N GLY A 75 -18.77 8.91 1.27
CA GLY A 75 -18.84 7.46 1.21
C GLY A 75 -17.64 6.75 1.81
N LYS A 76 -17.57 5.44 1.55
CA LYS A 76 -16.51 4.55 2.04
C LYS A 76 -15.98 3.70 0.88
N GLY A 77 -14.78 3.18 1.04
CA GLY A 77 -14.15 2.30 0.06
C GLY A 77 -12.95 1.57 0.65
N THR A 78 -12.27 0.80 -0.19
CA THR A 78 -11.08 0.04 0.18
C THR A 78 -10.04 0.23 -0.90
N VAL A 79 -8.83 0.64 -0.51
CA VAL A 79 -7.67 0.70 -1.40
C VAL A 79 -6.91 -0.62 -1.28
N TYR A 80 -6.89 -1.37 -2.37
CA TYR A 80 -6.10 -2.58 -2.54
C TYR A 80 -4.74 -2.21 -3.12
N VAL A 81 -3.68 -2.57 -2.41
CA VAL A 81 -2.29 -2.32 -2.76
C VAL A 81 -1.59 -3.66 -2.95
N GLU A 82 -1.08 -3.91 -4.14
CA GLU A 82 -0.17 -5.02 -4.40
C GLU A 82 1.19 -4.46 -4.77
N ALA A 83 2.20 -4.79 -3.97
CA ALA A 83 3.59 -4.45 -4.25
C ALA A 83 4.46 -5.70 -4.20
N LYS A 84 5.44 -5.76 -5.09
CA LYS A 84 6.42 -6.84 -5.15
C LYS A 84 7.80 -6.26 -4.87
N LYS A 85 8.53 -6.92 -3.97
CA LYS A 85 9.93 -6.61 -3.71
C LYS A 85 10.81 -7.47 -4.60
N ALA A 86 11.67 -6.85 -5.38
CA ALA A 86 12.66 -7.52 -6.21
C ALA A 86 14.01 -6.83 -6.04
N VAL A 87 15.08 -7.61 -5.86
CA VAL A 87 16.45 -7.09 -5.73
C VAL A 87 16.59 -6.03 -4.61
N GLY A 88 15.79 -6.13 -3.54
CA GLY A 88 15.81 -5.16 -2.44
C GLY A 88 14.93 -3.92 -2.61
N GLU A 89 14.31 -3.74 -3.78
CA GLU A 89 13.45 -2.61 -4.12
C GLU A 89 11.98 -3.01 -4.20
N TRP A 90 11.07 -2.10 -3.83
CA TRP A 90 9.63 -2.33 -3.93
C TRP A 90 9.06 -1.69 -5.19
N THR A 91 8.30 -2.47 -5.95
CA THR A 91 7.57 -2.02 -7.12
C THR A 91 6.09 -2.27 -6.89
N PHE A 92 5.27 -1.23 -7.03
CA PHE A 92 3.83 -1.40 -7.04
C PHE A 92 3.42 -2.17 -8.30
N SER A 93 2.76 -3.30 -8.09
CA SER A 93 2.20 -4.13 -9.16
C SER A 93 0.76 -3.73 -9.48
N ARG A 94 -0.01 -3.31 -8.45
CA ARG A 94 -1.40 -2.88 -8.59
C ARG A 94 -1.78 -1.94 -7.47
N LEU A 95 -2.55 -0.90 -7.79
CA LEU A 95 -3.14 0.00 -6.81
C LEU A 95 -4.58 0.26 -7.24
N VAL A 96 -5.55 -0.34 -6.57
CA VAL A 96 -6.96 -0.27 -6.98
C VAL A 96 -7.80 0.27 -5.83
N PHE A 97 -8.58 1.29 -6.12
CA PHE A 97 -9.61 1.78 -5.23
C PHE A 97 -10.94 1.09 -5.55
N GLU A 98 -11.54 0.43 -4.56
CA GLU A 98 -12.91 -0.11 -4.64
C GLU A 98 -13.86 0.76 -3.83
N ALA A 99 -14.86 1.37 -4.47
CA ALA A 99 -15.93 2.07 -3.78
C ALA A 99 -16.89 1.06 -3.11
N ALA A 100 -17.21 1.27 -1.83
CA ALA A 100 -18.05 0.33 -1.10
C ALA A 100 -19.50 0.31 -1.59
N GLU A 101 -20.01 1.46 -2.06
CA GLU A 101 -21.39 1.61 -2.51
C GLU A 101 -21.63 1.05 -3.91
N THR A 102 -20.79 1.42 -4.87
CA THR A 102 -20.96 1.03 -6.28
C THR A 102 -20.24 -0.27 -6.61
N LYS A 103 -19.36 -0.77 -5.73
CA LYS A 103 -18.41 -1.87 -6.01
C LYS A 103 -17.52 -1.61 -7.22
N GLU A 104 -17.43 -0.35 -7.65
CA GLU A 104 -16.62 0.07 -8.76
C GLU A 104 -15.15 0.05 -8.37
N ARG A 105 -14.31 -0.48 -9.26
CA ARG A 105 -12.87 -0.59 -9.07
C ARG A 105 -12.15 0.33 -10.03
N VAL A 106 -11.42 1.28 -9.49
CA VAL A 106 -10.61 2.23 -10.25
C VAL A 106 -9.15 1.91 -10.00
N ASP A 107 -8.40 1.63 -11.07
CA ASP A 107 -6.94 1.51 -10.98
C ASP A 107 -6.35 2.92 -10.88
N ILE A 108 -5.68 3.16 -9.75
CA ILE A 108 -5.05 4.44 -9.38
C ILE A 108 -3.52 4.32 -9.40
N LEU A 109 -2.97 3.18 -9.89
CA LEU A 109 -1.53 2.99 -10.03
C LEU A 109 -0.95 3.84 -11.15
N GLU A 110 -1.62 3.78 -12.30
CA GLU A 110 -1.27 4.51 -13.52
C GLU A 110 -2.29 5.61 -13.78
N GLU A 111 -2.64 6.42 -12.78
CA GLU A 111 -3.48 7.59 -13.06
C GLU A 111 -2.70 8.54 -13.98
N LYS A 112 -2.89 8.30 -15.28
CA LYS A 112 -2.13 8.85 -16.38
C LYS A 112 -2.60 10.29 -16.50
N ARG A 113 -1.69 11.16 -16.10
CA ARG A 113 -1.79 12.62 -16.15
C ARG A 113 -2.39 13.14 -17.45
#